data_AF-A0A2X1UV55-F1
#
_entry.id   AF-A0A2X1UV55-F1
#
_cell.length_a   1.000
_cell.length_b   1.000
_cell.length_c   1.000
_cell.angle_alpha   90.00
_cell.angle_beta   90.00
_cell.angle_gamma   90.00
#
_symmetry.space_group_name_H-M   'P 1'
#
loop_
_entity.id
_entity.type
_entity.pdbx_description
1 polymer ?
#
loop_
_entity_poly.entity_id
_entity_poly.type
_entity_poly.pdbx_seq_one_letter_code
_entity_poly.pdbx_strand_id
1 'polypeptide(L)' 'MDKSSIELSIEQRKEALRLSIGSLALEGEKPTERTIEVLNLLVENKISFDEASNLVKSFD' A
#
# COMPACT_ATOMS: atom_id res chain seq x y z
N MET A 1 17.37 -9.04 -23.06
CA MET A 1 17.10 -8.00 -22.05
C MET A 1 16.58 -8.71 -20.82
N ASP A 2 17.43 -8.84 -19.80
CA ASP A 2 17.03 -9.45 -18.53
C ASP A 2 15.95 -8.59 -17.89
N LYS A 3 14.73 -9.13 -17.79
CA LYS A 3 13.66 -8.55 -16.97
C LYS A 3 13.89 -9.00 -15.52
N SER A 4 15.00 -8.56 -14.92
CA SER A 4 15.19 -8.72 -13.48
C SER A 4 14.19 -7.79 -12.79
N SER A 5 13.03 -8.35 -12.45
CA SER A 5 12.08 -7.69 -11.57
C SER A 5 12.77 -7.60 -10.21
N ILE A 6 13.30 -6.42 -9.88
CA ILE A 6 13.92 -6.18 -8.58
C ILE A 6 12.80 -6.33 -7.56
N GLU A 7 12.82 -7.42 -6.81
CA GLU A 7 11.91 -7.61 -5.69
C GLU A 7 12.30 -6.62 -4.60
N LEU A 8 11.45 -5.62 -4.35
CA LEU A 8 11.67 -4.62 -3.31
C LEU A 8 11.62 -5.27 -1.93
N SER A 9 12.53 -4.88 -1.03
CA SER A 9 12.47 -5.30 0.36
C SER A 9 11.21 -4.75 1.06
N ILE A 10 10.79 -5.38 2.17
CA ILE A 10 9.65 -4.88 2.97
C ILE A 10 9.86 -3.41 3.37
N GLU A 11 11.09 -3.03 3.76
CA GLU A 11 11.40 -1.65 4.13
C GLU A 11 11.27 -0.68 2.95
N GLN A 12 11.70 -1.08 1.75
CA GLN A 12 11.52 -0.26 0.55
C GLN A 12 10.04 -0.09 0.18
N ARG A 13 9.23 -1.13 0.36
CA ARG A 13 7.77 -1.05 0.12
C ARG A 13 7.07 -0.20 1.18
N LYS A 14 7.49 -0.26 2.44
CA LYS A 14 7.00 0.61 3.51
C LYS A 14 7.34 2.07 3.22
N GLU A 15 8.53 2.34 2.72
CA GLU A 15 8.93 3.70 2.34
C GLU A 15 8.08 4.21 1.16
N ALA A 16 7.88 3.40 0.12
CA ALA A 16 6.99 3.74 -0.99
C ALA A 16 5.55 4.05 -0.52
N LEU A 17 5.04 3.29 0.47
CA LEU A 17 3.72 3.55 1.07
C LEU A 17 3.68 4.91 1.80
N ARG A 18 4.71 5.23 2.61
CA ARG A 18 4.78 6.52 3.31
C ARG A 18 4.81 7.70 2.33
N LEU A 19 5.59 7.59 1.25
CA LEU A 19 5.66 8.60 0.21
C LEU A 19 4.30 8.80 -0.49
N SER A 20 3.61 7.69 -0.78
CA SER A 20 2.29 7.74 -1.42
C SER A 20 1.25 8.42 -0.51
N ILE A 21 1.23 8.10 0.79
CA ILE A 21 0.37 8.75 1.78
C ILE A 21 0.73 10.25 1.91
N GLY A 22 2.02 10.58 1.91
CA GLY A 22 2.48 11.96 1.93
C GLY A 22 2.03 12.76 0.71
N SER A 23 2.06 12.17 -0.48
CA SER A 23 1.57 12.79 -1.71
C SER A 23 0.08 13.12 -1.63
N LEU A 24 -0.75 12.17 -1.18
CA LEU A 24 -2.19 12.41 -0.97
C LEU A 24 -2.43 13.55 0.03
N ALA A 25 -1.65 13.59 1.11
CA ALA A 25 -1.78 14.65 2.12
C ALA A 25 -1.47 16.05 1.56
N LEU A 26 -0.56 16.17 0.58
CA LEU A 26 -0.29 17.43 -0.12
C LEU A 26 -1.46 17.86 -1.01
N GLU A 27 -2.25 16.90 -1.49
CA GLU A 27 -3.49 17.12 -2.25
C GLU A 27 -4.71 17.38 -1.33
N GLY A 28 -4.51 17.35 -0.01
CA GLY A 28 -5.58 17.51 0.98
C GLY A 28 -6.39 16.24 1.22
N GLU A 29 -5.96 15.10 0.67
CA GLU A 29 -6.56 13.79 0.87
C GLU A 29 -5.83 13.01 1.97
N LYS A 30 -6.58 12.31 2.81
CA LYS A 30 -5.99 11.44 3.83
C LYS A 30 -6.71 10.09 3.83
N PRO A 31 -5.99 8.97 3.59
CA PRO A 31 -6.57 7.65 3.77
C PRO A 31 -7.09 7.47 5.20
N THR A 32 -8.20 6.75 5.34
CA THR A 32 -8.71 6.38 6.67
C THR A 32 -7.73 5.45 7.38
N GLU A 33 -7.83 5.36 8.71
CA GLU A 33 -6.99 4.43 9.50
C GLU A 33 -7.15 2.98 9.01
N ARG A 34 -8.37 2.56 8.67
CA ARG A 34 -8.64 1.22 8.12
C ARG A 34 -7.98 1.01 6.76
N THR A 35 -7.96 2.03 5.90
CA THR A 35 -7.23 1.97 4.62
C THR A 35 -5.73 1.81 4.85
N ILE A 36 -5.15 2.53 5.81
CA ILE A 36 -3.73 2.44 6.15
C ILE A 36 -3.39 1.03 6.67
N GLU A 37 -4.25 0.42 7.49
CA GLU A 37 -4.08 -0.96 7.97
C GLU A 37 -4.03 -1.96 6.81
N VAL A 38 -4.97 -1.88 5.88
CA VAL A 38 -4.99 -2.76 4.69
C VAL A 38 -3.75 -2.58 3.84
N LEU A 39 -3.31 -1.34 3.61
CA LEU A 39 -2.09 -1.05 2.85
C LEU A 39 -0.84 -1.59 3.52
N ASN A 40 -0.76 -1.55 4.86
CA ASN A 40 0.35 -2.16 5.61
C ASN A 40 0.36 -3.69 5.46
N LEU A 41 -0.79 -4.35 5.54
CA LEU A 41 -0.89 -5.79 5.32
C LEU A 41 -0.43 -6.18 3.91
N LEU A 42 -0.81 -5.39 2.90
CA LEU A 42 -0.39 -5.59 1.50
C LEU A 42 1.13 -5.43 1.36
N VAL A 43 1.70 -4.35 1.91
CA VAL A 43 3.15 -4.08 1.87
C VAL A 43 3.98 -5.17 2.57
N GLU A 44 3.45 -5.73 3.65
CA GLU A 44 4.06 -6.83 4.40
C GLU A 44 3.83 -8.21 3.75
N ASN A 45 3.21 -8.28 2.56
CA ASN A 45 2.83 -9.51 1.87
C ASN A 45 1.96 -10.46 2.73
N LYS A 46 1.20 -9.92 3.69
CA LYS A 46 0.28 -10.69 4.54
C LYS A 46 -1.05 -10.97 3.84
N ILE A 47 -1.38 -10.16 2.83
CA ILE A 47 -2.55 -10.31 1.97
C ILE A 47 -2.15 -10.03 0.52
N SER A 48 -2.87 -10.61 -0.42
CA SER A 48 -2.77 -10.34 -1.85
C SER A 48 -3.41 -8.99 -2.24
N PHE A 49 -3.14 -8.54 -3.46
CA PHE A 49 -3.78 -7.35 -4.01
C PHE A 49 -5.32 -7.51 -4.09
N ASP A 50 -5.80 -8.69 -4.48
CA ASP A 50 -7.23 -8.96 -4.59
C ASP A 50 -7.92 -8.92 -3.23
N GLU A 51 -7.29 -9.48 -2.19
CA GLU A 51 -7.77 -9.38 -0.81
C GLU A 51 -7.80 -7.93 -0.32
N ALA A 52 -6.73 -7.17 -0.55
CA ALA A 52 -6.67 -5.76 -0.20
C ALA A 52 -7.78 -4.95 -0.90
N SER A 53 -8.00 -5.19 -2.20
CA SER A 53 -9.05 -4.52 -2.97
C SER A 53 -10.44 -4.83 -2.44
N ASN A 54 -10.70 -6.09 -2.07
CA ASN A 54 -11.98 -6.51 -1.50
C ASN A 54 -12.22 -5.89 -0.12
N LEU A 55 -11.20 -5.82 0.73
CA LEU A 55 -11.29 -5.17 2.04
C LEU A 55 -11.66 -3.70 1.91
N VAL A 56 -10.95 -2.94 1.06
CA VAL A 56 -11.23 -1.51 0.89
C VAL A 56 -12.63 -1.26 0.31
N LYS A 57 -13.09 -2.08 -0.63
CA LYS A 57 -14.46 -1.97 -1.21
C LYS A 57 -15.57 -2.25 -0.21
N SER A 58 -15.26 -2.94 0.88
CA SER A 58 -16.23 -3.26 1.93
C SER A 58 -16.33 -2.17 3.01
N PHE A 59 -15.59 -1.07 2.88
CA PHE A 59 -15.69 0.06 3.80
C PHE A 59 -16.98 0.85 3.53
N ASP A 60 -17.68 1.20 4.62
CA ASP A 60 -18.93 1.98 4.62
C ASP A 60 -18.74 3.44 4.18
#